data_AF-M9RSV9-F1
#
_entry.id   AF-M9RSV9-F1
#
_cell.length_a   1.000
_cell.length_b   1.000
_cell.length_c   1.000
_cell.angle_alpha   90.00
_cell.angle_beta   90.00
_cell.angle_gamma   90.00
#
_symmetry.space_group_name_H-M   'P 1'
#
loop_
_entity.id
_entity.type
_entity.pdbx_description
1 polymer ?
#
loop_
_entity_poly.entity_id
_entity_poly.type
_entity_poly.pdbx_seq_one_letter_code
_entity_poly.pdbx_strand_id
1 'polypeptide(L)'
;MESFQGDTWEPACGDGAISKVLEAAGYQVVSTDLIDRGYGAGGHNFLKSEIPLAKNIITNPPYGTHGLGDAFVRRALIHARKTGGSVAMLLNLRSLCNPDRTPRFQRCPPTAIYALDDLTCWPEGKPVSRYARIAKQQYYWAVWHSGKVERPTFWWLATKSFR
;
A
#
# COMPACT_ATOMS: atom_id res chain seq x y z
N MET A 1 8.72 -9.95 -12.43
CA MET A 1 8.89 -9.30 -11.11
C MET A 1 8.59 -7.83 -11.29
N GLU A 2 7.73 -7.24 -10.45
CA GLU A 2 7.42 -5.81 -10.52
C GLU A 2 8.64 -4.99 -10.11
N SER A 3 8.90 -3.85 -10.76
CA SER A 3 10.10 -3.04 -10.51
C SER A 3 9.77 -1.56 -10.42
N PHE A 4 10.32 -0.88 -9.42
CA PHE A 4 10.11 0.54 -9.18
C PHE A 4 11.40 1.31 -9.47
N GLN A 5 11.30 2.43 -10.17
CA GLN A 5 12.46 3.24 -10.54
C GLN A 5 12.49 4.53 -9.73
N GLY A 6 13.60 4.78 -9.03
CA GLY A 6 13.78 5.91 -8.11
C GLY A 6 13.23 5.67 -6.71
N ASP A 7 13.34 6.69 -5.86
CA ASP A 7 13.07 6.57 -4.43
C ASP A 7 11.59 6.27 -4.13
N THR A 8 11.37 5.61 -3.00
CA THR A 8 10.04 5.17 -2.54
C THR A 8 9.65 5.87 -1.25
N TRP A 9 8.40 6.29 -1.16
CA TRP A 9 7.79 6.78 0.06
C TRP A 9 6.86 5.71 0.63
N GLU A 10 7.11 5.30 1.86
CA GLU A 10 6.16 4.52 2.68
C GLU A 10 5.42 5.43 3.66
N PRO A 11 4.24 5.95 3.28
CA PRO A 11 3.37 6.63 4.23
C PRO A 11 2.63 5.63 5.10
N ALA A 12 2.45 5.93 6.39
CA ALA A 12 1.92 5.01 7.40
C ALA A 12 2.82 3.78 7.63
N CYS A 13 4.13 4.01 7.79
CA CYS A 13 5.13 2.95 7.90
C CYS A 13 5.04 2.11 9.18
N GLY A 14 4.32 2.56 10.22
CA GLY A 14 4.24 1.84 11.48
C GLY A 14 5.61 1.58 12.10
N ASP A 15 5.97 0.31 12.23
CA ASP A 15 7.27 -0.19 12.74
C ASP A 15 8.29 -0.50 11.62
N GLY A 16 7.98 -0.13 10.37
CA GLY A 16 8.84 -0.29 9.19
C GLY A 16 8.79 -1.67 8.54
N ALA A 17 7.73 -2.45 8.73
CA ALA A 17 7.65 -3.81 8.20
C ALA A 17 7.83 -3.88 6.67
N ILE A 18 7.27 -2.94 5.90
CA ILE A 18 7.48 -2.89 4.44
C ILE A 18 8.80 -2.18 4.13
N SER A 19 9.11 -1.09 4.83
CA SER A 19 10.32 -0.29 4.57
C SER A 19 11.58 -1.13 4.66
N LYS A 20 11.69 -1.96 5.70
CA LYS A 20 12.85 -2.86 5.91
C LYS A 20 13.01 -3.86 4.77
N VAL A 21 11.91 -4.37 4.22
CA VAL A 21 11.94 -5.30 3.08
C VAL A 21 12.37 -4.59 1.80
N LEU A 22 11.87 -3.37 1.57
CA LEU A 22 12.28 -2.53 0.44
C LEU A 22 13.77 -2.14 0.54
N GLU A 23 14.22 -1.69 1.71
CA GLU A 23 15.63 -1.36 1.97
C GLU A 23 16.54 -2.57 1.75
N ALA A 24 16.17 -3.75 2.25
CA ALA A 24 16.92 -5.00 2.03
C ALA A 24 16.97 -5.40 0.55
N ALA A 25 15.99 -5.00 -0.26
CA ALA A 25 15.97 -5.18 -1.71
C ALA A 25 16.74 -4.06 -2.47
N GLY A 26 17.37 -3.12 -1.77
CA GLY A 26 18.22 -2.07 -2.34
C GLY A 26 17.47 -0.77 -2.72
N TYR A 27 16.20 -0.63 -2.34
CA TYR A 27 15.45 0.61 -2.57
C TYR A 27 15.81 1.68 -1.55
N GLN A 28 15.84 2.94 -1.99
CA GLN A 28 15.88 4.11 -1.11
C GLN A 28 14.46 4.42 -0.62
N VAL A 29 14.25 4.41 0.69
CA VAL A 29 12.92 4.53 1.30
C VAL A 29 12.84 5.72 2.25
N VAL A 30 11.90 6.63 1.98
CA VAL A 30 11.46 7.64 2.92
C VAL A 30 10.27 7.07 3.69
N SER A 31 10.39 6.95 5.01
CA SER A 31 9.36 6.34 5.85
C SER A 31 8.72 7.38 6.76
N THR A 32 7.39 7.49 6.75
CA THR A 32 6.65 8.46 7.58
C THR A 32 5.39 7.85 8.16
N ASP A 33 4.98 8.30 9.34
CA ASP A 33 3.72 7.90 9.96
C ASP A 33 3.03 9.08 10.65
N LEU A 34 1.71 8.98 10.85
CA LEU A 34 0.97 9.94 11.64
C LEU A 34 1.38 9.86 13.12
N ILE A 35 1.66 8.66 13.62
CA ILE A 35 2.04 8.38 15.01
C ILE A 35 3.46 7.86 15.02
N ASP A 36 4.32 8.49 15.82
CA ASP A 36 5.67 8.00 16.05
C ASP A 36 5.64 6.66 16.80
N ARG A 37 6.23 5.62 16.19
CA ARG A 37 6.37 4.27 16.75
C ARG A 37 7.82 3.80 16.80
N GLY A 38 8.78 4.73 16.69
CA GLY A 38 10.21 4.43 16.70
C GLY A 38 10.78 3.97 15.35
N TYR A 39 10.06 4.17 14.25
CA TYR A 39 10.56 3.96 12.89
C TYR A 39 10.01 5.03 11.94
N GLY A 40 10.88 5.56 11.06
CA GLY A 40 10.54 6.68 10.18
C GLY A 40 10.26 7.99 10.91
N ALA A 41 9.76 8.99 10.19
CA ALA A 41 9.38 10.29 10.76
C ALA A 41 7.89 10.29 11.19
N GLY A 42 7.64 10.47 12.48
CA GLY A 42 6.29 10.60 13.05
C GLY A 42 5.65 11.99 12.84
N GLY A 43 4.35 12.11 13.10
CA GLY A 43 3.62 13.39 12.97
C GLY A 43 3.23 13.78 11.54
N HIS A 44 3.47 12.91 10.55
CA HIS A 44 3.20 13.17 9.14
C HIS A 44 1.82 12.65 8.74
N ASN A 45 0.87 13.56 8.57
CA ASN A 45 -0.44 13.22 8.01
C ASN A 45 -0.39 13.11 6.49
N PHE A 46 -0.22 11.89 5.97
CA PHE A 46 -0.18 11.62 4.53
C PHE A 46 -1.38 12.20 3.77
N LEU A 47 -2.60 12.08 4.32
CA LEU A 47 -3.81 12.57 3.64
C LEU A 47 -3.86 14.10 3.52
N LYS A 48 -3.07 14.83 4.33
CA LYS A 48 -2.90 16.28 4.28
C LYS A 48 -1.60 16.72 3.62
N SER A 49 -0.76 15.78 3.16
CA SER A 49 0.51 16.13 2.52
C SER A 49 0.30 16.85 1.17
N GLU A 50 1.06 17.93 0.98
CA GLU A 50 0.98 18.77 -0.22
C GLU A 50 2.04 18.39 -1.25
N ILE A 51 3.23 18.02 -0.77
CA ILE A 51 4.42 17.71 -1.56
C ILE A 51 4.76 16.21 -1.40
N PRO A 52 5.03 15.49 -2.51
CA PRO A 52 5.54 14.13 -2.44
C PRO A 52 6.97 14.10 -1.89
N LEU A 53 7.26 13.14 -1.00
CA LEU A 53 8.61 12.98 -0.44
C LEU A 53 9.51 12.03 -1.24
N ALA A 54 8.94 11.27 -2.18
CA ALA A 54 9.68 10.39 -3.07
C ALA A 54 8.91 10.20 -4.38
N LYS A 55 9.55 9.54 -5.36
CA LYS A 55 8.96 9.28 -6.67
C LYS A 55 7.82 8.27 -6.59
N ASN A 56 8.08 7.13 -5.99
CA ASN A 56 7.13 6.02 -5.86
C ASN A 56 6.45 6.04 -4.49
N ILE A 57 5.28 5.43 -4.38
CA ILE A 57 4.57 5.27 -3.10
C ILE A 57 4.21 3.80 -2.91
N ILE A 58 4.77 3.17 -1.88
CA ILE A 58 4.52 1.76 -1.55
C ILE A 58 4.13 1.68 -0.09
N THR A 59 2.95 1.15 0.23
CA THR A 59 2.49 1.09 1.63
C THR A 59 1.40 0.04 1.87
N ASN A 60 1.23 -0.33 3.13
CA ASN A 60 0.03 -0.94 3.70
C ASN A 60 -0.78 0.14 4.45
N PRO A 61 -1.74 0.82 3.81
CA PRO A 61 -2.46 1.92 4.44
C PRO A 61 -3.29 1.44 5.65
N PRO A 62 -3.54 2.31 6.64
CA PRO A 62 -4.33 1.95 7.81
C PRO A 62 -5.74 1.52 7.43
N TYR A 63 -6.20 0.44 8.07
CA TYR A 63 -7.56 -0.06 7.94
C TYR A 63 -8.52 0.78 8.79
N GLY A 64 -9.68 1.13 8.24
CA GLY A 64 -10.68 1.91 8.96
C GLY A 64 -12.03 1.92 8.29
N THR A 65 -13.03 2.43 9.00
CA THR A 65 -14.36 2.73 8.46
C THR A 65 -14.28 3.96 7.52
N HIS A 66 -15.32 4.18 6.70
CA HIS A 66 -15.47 5.38 5.86
C HIS A 66 -14.45 5.56 4.71
N GLY A 67 -13.88 4.48 4.17
CA GLY A 67 -13.11 4.55 2.92
C GLY A 67 -11.69 5.14 3.07
N LEU A 68 -11.07 4.98 4.24
CA LEU A 68 -9.71 5.46 4.53
C LEU A 68 -8.68 4.96 3.51
N GLY A 69 -8.71 3.67 3.15
CA GLY A 69 -7.83 3.11 2.12
C GLY A 69 -8.00 3.78 0.75
N ASP A 70 -9.22 4.12 0.35
CA ASP A 70 -9.46 4.84 -0.91
C ASP A 70 -8.98 6.29 -0.85
N ALA A 71 -9.01 6.93 0.33
CA ALA A 71 -8.43 8.25 0.52
C ALA A 71 -6.90 8.20 0.37
N PHE A 72 -6.25 7.16 0.88
CA PHE A 72 -4.82 6.89 0.68
C PHE A 72 -4.52 6.69 -0.82
N VAL A 73 -5.25 5.80 -1.50
CA VAL A 73 -5.08 5.56 -2.95
C VAL A 73 -5.20 6.88 -3.72
N ARG A 74 -6.25 7.68 -3.45
CA ARG A 74 -6.45 8.96 -4.13
C ARG A 74 -5.29 9.92 -3.92
N ARG A 75 -4.82 10.08 -2.67
CA ARG A 75 -3.69 10.96 -2.34
C ARG A 75 -2.40 10.49 -3.01
N ALA A 76 -2.13 9.19 -2.98
CA ALA A 76 -0.96 8.61 -3.64
C ALA A 76 -0.98 8.81 -5.15
N LEU A 77 -2.13 8.62 -5.81
CA LEU A 77 -2.27 8.87 -7.25
C LEU A 77 -2.08 10.36 -7.61
N ILE A 78 -2.49 11.29 -6.75
CA ILE A 78 -2.21 12.73 -6.95
C ILE A 78 -0.71 12.98 -6.92
N HIS A 79 -0.01 12.42 -5.94
CA HIS A 79 1.44 12.57 -5.79
C HIS A 79 2.23 11.90 -6.90
N ALA A 80 1.87 10.67 -7.26
CA ALA A 80 2.49 9.92 -8.35
C ALA A 80 2.36 10.63 -9.71
N ARG A 81 1.26 11.36 -9.95
CA ARG A 81 1.13 12.22 -11.14
C ARG A 81 2.14 13.38 -11.16
N LYS A 82 2.50 13.94 -10.00
CA LYS A 82 3.49 15.02 -9.90
C LYS A 82 4.92 14.52 -10.16
N THR A 83 5.21 13.30 -9.71
CA THR A 83 6.56 12.72 -9.77
C THR A 83 6.80 11.83 -10.99
N GLY A 84 5.74 11.45 -11.70
CA GLY A 84 5.80 10.42 -12.73
C GLY A 84 6.11 9.01 -12.18
N GLY A 85 5.92 8.78 -10.88
CA GLY A 85 6.20 7.48 -10.25
C GLY A 85 5.01 6.52 -10.21
N SER A 86 5.22 5.38 -9.58
CA SER A 86 4.21 4.34 -9.42
C SER A 86 3.67 4.27 -7.99
N VAL A 87 2.47 3.73 -7.84
CA VAL A 87 1.82 3.45 -6.55
C VAL A 87 1.61 1.95 -6.40
N ALA A 88 2.02 1.37 -5.28
CA ALA A 88 1.64 0.02 -4.89
C ALA A 88 1.03 0.04 -3.48
N MET A 89 -0.18 -0.49 -3.32
CA MET A 89 -0.84 -0.55 -2.02
C MET A 89 -1.33 -1.95 -1.69
N LEU A 90 -1.03 -2.40 -0.47
CA LEU A 90 -1.54 -3.63 0.09
C LEU A 90 -2.93 -3.37 0.66
N LEU A 91 -3.96 -3.90 0.02
CA LEU A 91 -5.36 -3.63 0.35
C LEU A 91 -6.08 -4.92 0.75
N ASN A 92 -7.14 -4.78 1.55
CA ASN A 92 -7.97 -5.92 1.94
C ASN A 92 -8.74 -6.48 0.72
N LEU A 93 -8.65 -7.77 0.46
CA LEU A 93 -9.28 -8.44 -0.69
C LEU A 93 -10.79 -8.24 -0.76
N ARG A 94 -11.49 -8.21 0.39
CA ARG A 94 -12.94 -7.91 0.44
C ARG A 94 -13.27 -6.53 -0.13
N SER A 95 -12.34 -5.58 -0.05
CA SER A 95 -12.54 -4.24 -0.58
C SER A 95 -12.48 -4.17 -2.11
N LEU A 96 -11.92 -5.19 -2.78
CA LEU A 96 -11.78 -5.21 -4.25
C LEU A 96 -13.13 -5.12 -4.96
N CYS A 97 -14.14 -5.83 -4.46
CA CYS A 97 -15.49 -5.88 -5.03
C CYS A 97 -16.49 -4.94 -4.33
N ASN A 98 -16.01 -3.90 -3.64
CA ASN A 98 -16.90 -2.93 -3.00
C ASN A 98 -17.60 -2.05 -4.06
N PRO A 99 -18.95 -1.94 -4.06
CA PRO A 99 -19.69 -1.11 -5.02
C PRO A 99 -19.21 0.35 -5.10
N ASP A 100 -18.79 0.94 -3.98
CA ASP A 100 -18.29 2.33 -3.94
C ASP A 100 -16.93 2.49 -4.64
N ARG A 101 -16.16 1.40 -4.71
CA ARG A 101 -14.84 1.37 -5.34
C ARG A 101 -14.94 1.13 -6.85
N THR A 102 -15.93 0.38 -7.32
CA THR A 102 -16.13 0.04 -8.73
C THR A 102 -15.98 1.25 -9.67
N PRO A 103 -16.73 2.37 -9.50
CA PRO A 103 -16.60 3.50 -10.41
C PRO A 103 -15.21 4.18 -10.34
N ARG A 104 -14.57 4.15 -9.16
CA ARG A 104 -13.23 4.74 -8.95
C ARG A 104 -12.17 3.95 -9.71
N PHE A 105 -12.24 2.63 -9.64
CA PHE A 105 -11.33 1.71 -10.32
C PHE A 105 -11.63 1.63 -11.81
N GLN A 106 -12.87 1.82 -12.26
CA GLN A 106 -13.16 1.96 -13.69
C GLN A 106 -12.57 3.26 -14.28
N ARG A 107 -12.60 4.36 -13.52
CA ARG A 107 -12.04 5.65 -13.96
C ARG A 107 -10.51 5.69 -13.93
N CYS A 108 -9.90 5.06 -12.93
CA CYS A 108 -8.44 5.02 -12.77
C CYS A 108 -8.03 3.61 -12.32
N PRO A 109 -8.04 2.64 -13.25
CA PRO A 109 -7.77 1.25 -12.93
C PRO A 109 -6.33 1.07 -12.47
N PRO A 110 -6.06 0.16 -11.52
CA PRO A 110 -4.71 -0.36 -11.35
C PRO A 110 -4.27 -1.03 -12.65
N THR A 111 -2.99 -0.98 -12.96
CA THR A 111 -2.39 -1.70 -14.09
C THR A 111 -2.16 -3.18 -13.77
N ALA A 112 -1.98 -3.49 -12.49
CA ALA A 112 -1.80 -4.86 -12.01
C ALA A 112 -2.47 -5.08 -10.65
N ILE A 113 -3.00 -6.28 -10.48
CA ILE A 113 -3.54 -6.80 -9.23
C ILE A 113 -2.81 -8.11 -8.91
N TYR A 114 -2.19 -8.17 -7.73
CA TYR A 114 -1.53 -9.38 -7.24
C TYR A 114 -2.28 -9.93 -6.03
N ALA A 115 -2.94 -11.07 -6.20
CA ALA A 115 -3.60 -11.77 -5.11
C ALA A 115 -2.58 -12.56 -4.28
N LEU A 116 -2.76 -12.56 -2.96
CA LEU A 116 -1.90 -13.26 -2.01
C LEU A 116 -2.62 -14.46 -1.41
N ASP A 117 -1.91 -15.57 -1.21
CA ASP A 117 -2.42 -16.82 -0.63
C ASP A 117 -2.43 -16.83 0.91
N ASP A 118 -1.34 -16.44 1.58
CA ASP A 118 -1.21 -16.40 3.05
C ASP A 118 -0.36 -15.21 3.56
N LEU A 119 -1.01 -14.08 3.80
CA LEU A 119 -0.38 -12.95 4.48
C LEU A 119 -1.10 -12.61 5.78
N THR A 120 -0.42 -12.86 6.91
CA THR A 120 -0.90 -12.45 8.23
C THR A 120 -0.26 -11.11 8.62
N CYS A 121 -1.05 -10.04 8.63
CA CYS A 121 -0.62 -8.74 9.14
C CYS A 121 -0.99 -8.62 10.63
N TRP A 122 0.01 -8.65 11.51
CA TRP A 122 -0.20 -8.46 12.94
C TRP A 122 -0.20 -6.97 13.30
N PRO A 123 -1.30 -6.44 13.87
CA PRO A 123 -1.30 -5.09 14.40
C PRO A 123 -0.20 -4.94 15.46
N GLU A 124 0.70 -3.98 15.29
CA GLU A 124 1.88 -3.74 16.16
C GLU A 124 2.84 -4.94 16.30
N GLY A 125 2.81 -5.89 15.36
CA GLY A 125 3.61 -7.12 15.46
C GLY A 125 3.19 -8.07 16.59
N LYS A 126 2.04 -7.84 17.24
CA LYS A 126 1.61 -8.59 18.43
C LYS A 126 0.49 -9.60 18.08
N PRO A 127 0.73 -10.92 18.23
CA PRO A 127 -0.25 -11.97 17.90
C PRO A 127 -1.54 -11.94 18.73
N VAL A 128 -1.47 -11.34 19.93
CA VAL A 128 -2.49 -11.45 20.98
C VAL A 128 -3.24 -10.14 21.25
N SER A 129 -3.19 -9.18 20.33
CA SER A 129 -3.92 -7.93 20.51
C SER A 129 -5.44 -8.13 20.35
N ARG A 130 -6.25 -7.24 20.95
CA ARG A 130 -7.71 -7.12 20.70
C ARG A 130 -8.08 -7.00 19.21
N TYR A 131 -7.09 -6.73 18.36
CA TYR A 131 -7.19 -6.59 16.92
C TYR A 131 -6.79 -7.85 16.15
N ALA A 132 -6.52 -8.99 16.81
CA ALA A 132 -6.15 -10.26 16.18
C ALA A 132 -7.17 -10.75 15.11
N ARG A 133 -8.44 -10.32 15.18
CA ARG A 133 -9.43 -10.60 14.13
C ARG A 133 -9.09 -9.92 12.78
N ILE A 134 -8.33 -8.83 12.80
CA ILE A 134 -7.78 -8.14 11.62
C ILE A 134 -6.68 -8.98 10.95
N ALA A 135 -5.98 -9.83 11.71
CA ALA A 135 -4.94 -10.72 11.19
C ALA A 135 -5.49 -11.85 10.29
N LYS A 136 -6.82 -12.09 10.30
CA LYS A 136 -7.50 -13.07 9.42
C LYS A 136 -7.96 -12.48 8.08
N GLN A 137 -7.56 -11.26 7.76
CA GLN A 137 -7.90 -10.65 6.48
C GLN A 137 -7.01 -11.21 5.38
N GLN A 138 -7.58 -11.35 4.19
CA GLN A 138 -6.83 -11.62 2.96
C GLN A 138 -6.49 -10.31 2.29
N TYR A 139 -5.35 -10.26 1.63
CA TYR A 139 -4.82 -9.05 1.03
C TYR A 139 -4.48 -9.25 -0.44
N TYR A 140 -4.34 -8.14 -1.15
CA TYR A 140 -3.82 -8.08 -2.50
C TYR A 140 -3.04 -6.79 -2.69
N TRP A 141 -2.05 -6.82 -3.59
CA TRP A 141 -1.42 -5.59 -4.06
C TRP A 141 -2.20 -5.03 -5.24
N ALA A 142 -2.49 -3.74 -5.18
CA ALA A 142 -2.95 -2.96 -6.32
C ALA A 142 -1.82 -2.02 -6.76
N VAL A 143 -1.45 -2.09 -8.04
CA VAL A 143 -0.35 -1.31 -8.60
C VAL A 143 -0.85 -0.39 -9.69
N TRP A 144 -0.43 0.88 -9.65
CA TRP A 144 -0.66 1.88 -10.69
C TRP A 144 0.68 2.41 -11.18
N HIS A 145 0.85 2.42 -12.50
CA HIS A 145 1.98 3.07 -13.16
C HIS A 145 1.53 4.41 -13.73
N SER A 146 2.36 5.45 -13.59
CA SER A 146 2.05 6.76 -14.17
C SER A 146 1.87 6.66 -15.68
N GLY A 147 0.88 7.38 -16.21
CA GLY A 147 0.59 7.45 -17.65
C GLY A 147 -0.08 6.21 -18.25
N LYS A 148 -0.28 5.12 -17.50
CA LYS A 148 -0.94 3.91 -18.00
C LYS A 148 -2.42 3.87 -17.59
N VAL A 149 -3.30 3.72 -18.57
CA VAL A 149 -4.74 3.49 -18.37
C VAL A 149 -5.15 2.33 -19.28
N GLU A 150 -5.11 1.13 -18.72
CA GLU A 150 -5.38 -0.12 -19.44
C GLU A 150 -6.15 -1.09 -18.54
N ARG A 151 -6.63 -2.21 -19.10
CA ARG A 151 -7.27 -3.24 -18.28
C ARG A 151 -6.22 -3.87 -17.35
N PRO A 152 -6.54 -4.08 -16.06
CA PRO A 152 -5.60 -4.64 -15.12
C PRO A 152 -5.17 -6.04 -15.54
N THR A 153 -3.88 -6.34 -15.40
CA THR A 153 -3.41 -7.72 -15.30
C THR A 153 -3.72 -8.27 -13.91
N PHE A 154 -3.90 -9.59 -13.82
CA PHE A 154 -4.16 -10.29 -12.56
C PHE A 154 -3.19 -11.46 -12.42
N TRP A 155 -2.54 -11.58 -11.26
CA TRP A 155 -1.61 -12.66 -10.99
C TRP A 155 -1.63 -13.09 -9.52
N TRP A 156 -1.13 -14.30 -9.23
CA TRP A 156 -1.03 -14.84 -7.88
C TRP A 156 0.41 -14.78 -7.39
N LEU A 157 0.62 -14.30 -6.15
CA LEU A 157 1.90 -14.38 -5.47
C LEU A 157 1.80 -15.39 -4.32
N ALA A 158 2.63 -16.43 -4.39
CA ALA A 158 2.77 -17.39 -3.31
C ALA A 158 3.65 -16.79 -2.21
N THR A 159 3.14 -16.80 -0.98
CA THR A 159 3.82 -16.28 0.21
C THR A 159 4.47 -17.40 1.02
N LYS A 160 4.00 -18.64 0.87
CA LYS A 160 4.59 -19.87 1.44
C LYS A 160 4.29 -21.06 0.55
N SER A 161 5.12 -22.10 0.63
CA SER A 161 4.78 -23.40 0.04
C SER A 161 3.57 -24.00 0.75
N PHE A 162 2.53 -24.35 0.00
CA PHE A 162 1.37 -25.10 0.50
C PHE A 162 1.84 -26.49 0.96
N ARG A 163 1.53 -26.88 2.20
CA ARG A 163 1.81 -28.21 2.76
C ARG A 163 0.55 -29.05 2.80
#